data_AF-A0A4V1TBB0-F1
#
_entry.id   AF-A0A4V1TBB0-F1
#
_cell.length_a   1.000
_cell.length_b   1.000
_cell.length_c   1.000
_cell.angle_alpha   90.00
_cell.angle_beta   90.00
_cell.angle_gamma   90.00
#
_symmetry.space_group_name_H-M   'P 1'
#
loop_
_entity.id
_entity.type
_entity.pdbx_description
1 polymer ?
#
loop_
_entity_poly.entity_id
_entity_poly.type
_entity_poly.pdbx_seq_one_letter_code
_entity_poly.pdbx_strand_id
1 'polypeptide(L)'
;MSFVKELIAPRPAPAVVARPLTAAKVAGIVVLVLWGLLAAALVMMVINGWDTAKFERYGPRYLNGLWTTISIVGISIVLGALLSLPIAFARMSKNRVLNTIAYAYVYLFRSTPLLAQLFLIYYGLGSFRAELESVGLWWFFREAWYCGLFSLTINTAAYQAEILR
;
A
#
# COMPACT_ATOMS: atom_id res chain seq x y z
N MET A 1 -54.82 4.37 19.81
CA MET A 1 -53.74 5.38 19.82
C MET A 1 -53.47 5.76 21.27
N SER A 2 -52.35 5.28 21.84
CA SER A 2 -51.95 5.61 23.21
C SER A 2 -51.04 6.84 23.13
N PHE A 3 -51.54 7.99 23.54
CA PHE A 3 -50.75 9.21 23.65
C PHE A 3 -50.23 9.29 25.09
N VAL A 4 -48.92 9.38 25.24
CA VAL A 4 -48.27 9.56 26.55
C VAL A 4 -48.72 10.90 27.12
N LYS A 5 -49.50 10.87 28.22
CA LYS A 5 -50.05 12.06 28.88
C LYS A 5 -49.07 12.78 29.81
N GLU A 6 -47.93 12.16 30.13
CA GLU A 6 -46.90 12.74 30.99
C GLU A 6 -45.55 12.78 30.27
N LEU A 7 -45.10 13.99 29.98
CA LEU A 7 -43.71 14.23 29.59
C LEU A 7 -42.83 14.08 30.83
N ILE A 8 -41.95 13.07 30.83
CA ILE A 8 -40.92 12.91 31.87
C ILE A 8 -40.03 14.15 31.81
N ALA A 9 -39.95 14.88 32.94
CA ALA A 9 -39.11 16.06 33.03
C ALA A 9 -37.64 15.72 32.69
N PRO A 10 -36.92 16.55 31.90
CA PRO A 10 -35.52 16.30 31.60
C PRO A 10 -34.74 16.20 32.90
N ARG A 11 -34.13 15.03 33.17
CA ARG A 11 -33.22 14.88 34.30
C ARG A 11 -32.06 15.84 34.10
N PRO A 12 -31.67 16.64 35.11
CA PRO A 12 -30.50 17.50 34.99
C PRO A 12 -29.27 16.64 34.64
N ALA A 13 -28.41 17.17 33.77
CA ALA A 13 -27.18 16.50 33.39
C ALA A 13 -26.41 16.09 34.66
N PRO A 14 -25.88 14.85 34.75
CA PRO A 14 -25.02 14.45 35.86
C PRO A 14 -23.90 15.48 36.04
N ALA A 15 -23.55 15.79 37.29
CA ALA A 15 -22.44 16.70 37.57
C ALA A 15 -21.18 16.21 36.84
N VAL A 16 -20.55 17.11 36.06
CA VAL A 16 -19.33 16.78 35.32
C VAL A 16 -18.22 16.51 36.34
N VAL A 17 -17.87 15.24 36.53
CA VAL A 17 -16.74 14.87 37.39
C VAL A 17 -15.46 15.12 36.61
N ALA A 18 -14.65 16.08 37.06
CA ALA A 18 -13.33 16.30 36.52
C ALA A 18 -12.46 15.06 36.75
N ARG A 19 -12.08 14.36 35.67
CA ARG A 19 -11.18 13.21 35.76
C ARG A 19 -9.75 13.71 35.96
N PRO A 20 -9.00 13.21 36.96
CA PRO A 20 -7.61 13.63 37.17
C PRO A 20 -6.73 13.27 35.97
N LEU A 21 -5.59 13.95 35.86
CA LEU A 21 -4.56 13.60 34.89
C LEU A 21 -4.01 12.21 35.23
N THR A 22 -4.27 11.24 34.37
CA THR A 22 -3.72 9.89 34.50
C THR A 22 -2.33 9.83 33.89
N ALA A 23 -1.47 8.94 34.37
CA ALA A 23 -0.13 8.71 33.81
C ALA A 23 -0.18 8.44 32.29
N ALA A 24 -1.21 7.74 31.81
CA ALA A 24 -1.44 7.51 30.38
C ALA A 24 -1.69 8.81 29.59
N LYS A 25 -2.43 9.78 30.14
CA LYS A 25 -2.63 11.09 29.50
C LYS A 25 -1.34 11.89 29.47
N VAL A 26 -0.57 11.87 30.55
CA VAL A 26 0.74 12.56 30.62
C VAL A 26 1.70 11.94 29.60
N ALA A 27 1.81 10.61 29.55
CA ALA A 27 2.62 9.92 28.55
C ALA A 27 2.19 10.24 27.11
N GLY A 28 0.88 10.25 26.84
CA GLY A 28 0.34 10.65 25.53
C GLY A 28 0.69 12.10 25.16
N ILE A 29 0.55 13.04 26.10
CA ILE A 29 0.94 14.45 25.89
C ILE A 29 2.43 14.56 25.62
N VAL A 30 3.28 13.86 26.38
CA VAL A 30 4.74 13.85 26.18
C VAL A 30 5.09 13.34 24.79
N VAL A 31 4.48 12.24 24.33
CA VAL A 31 4.69 11.70 22.98
C VAL A 31 4.25 12.69 21.90
N LEU A 32 3.10 13.34 22.07
CA LEU A 32 2.62 14.34 21.11
C LEU A 32 3.52 15.58 21.07
N VAL A 33 3.99 16.06 22.22
CA VAL A 33 4.95 17.17 22.29
C VAL A 33 6.25 16.78 21.62
N LEU A 34 6.77 15.58 21.89
CA LEU A 34 7.98 15.07 21.22
C LEU A 34 7.81 15.03 19.70
N TRP A 35 6.70 14.49 19.19
CA TRP A 35 6.39 14.49 17.77
C TRP A 35 6.28 15.89 17.18
N GLY A 36 5.65 16.83 17.90
CA GLY A 36 5.56 18.23 17.50
C GLY A 36 6.93 18.90 17.41
N LEU A 37 7.81 18.66 18.40
CA LEU A 37 9.17 19.16 18.41
C LEU A 37 10.01 18.58 17.27
N LEU A 38 9.89 17.27 17.00
CA LEU A 38 10.58 16.62 15.88
C LEU A 38 10.12 17.19 14.54
N ALA A 39 8.82 17.40 14.36
CA ALA A 39 8.28 18.03 13.15
C ALA A 39 8.78 19.47 13.00
N ALA A 40 8.77 20.27 14.07
CA ALA A 40 9.31 21.63 14.06
C ALA A 40 10.82 21.65 13.75
N ALA A 41 11.60 20.74 14.33
CA ALA A 41 13.02 20.59 14.05
C ALA A 41 13.28 20.23 12.58
N LEU A 42 12.47 19.35 11.99
CA LEU A 42 12.57 18.99 10.57
C LEU A 42 12.25 20.19 9.67
N VAL A 43 11.21 20.96 9.98
CA VAL A 43 10.88 22.19 9.24
C VAL A 43 11.99 23.23 9.36
N MET A 44 12.51 23.46 10.56
CA MET A 44 13.64 24.35 10.77
C MET A 44 14.89 23.89 10.02
N MET A 45 15.17 22.59 9.96
CA MET A 45 16.28 22.03 9.20
C MET A 45 16.13 22.29 7.69
N VAL A 46 14.91 22.16 7.15
CA VAL A 46 14.65 22.46 5.73
C VAL A 46 14.82 23.95 5.42
N ILE A 47 14.30 24.83 6.28
CA ILE A 47 14.40 26.28 6.10
C ILE A 47 15.86 26.73 6.19
N ASN A 48 16.58 26.29 7.24
CA ASN A 48 17.97 26.69 7.48
C ASN A 48 18.94 26.05 6.46
N GLY A 49 18.61 24.86 5.95
CA GLY A 49 19.42 24.13 4.98
C GLY A 49 19.09 24.45 3.52
N TRP A 50 18.28 25.47 3.26
CA TRP A 50 17.81 25.81 1.92
C TRP A 50 18.96 26.31 1.03
N ASP A 51 19.22 25.61 -0.07
CA ASP A 51 20.30 25.89 -1.00
C ASP A 51 19.79 25.73 -2.44
N THR A 52 19.67 26.85 -3.17
CA THR A 52 19.14 26.90 -4.53
C THR A 52 20.00 26.09 -5.51
N ALA A 53 21.32 26.05 -5.32
CA ALA A 53 22.22 25.30 -6.19
C ALA A 53 22.00 23.78 -6.09
N LYS A 54 21.63 23.27 -4.91
CA LYS A 54 21.25 21.86 -4.74
C LYS A 54 19.92 21.54 -5.44
N PHE A 55 18.96 22.45 -5.39
CA PHE A 55 17.68 22.25 -6.06
C PHE A 55 17.82 22.19 -7.58
N GLU A 56 18.61 23.06 -8.19
CA GLU A 56 18.88 23.01 -9.64
C GLU A 56 19.60 21.72 -10.03
N ARG A 57 20.56 21.27 -9.21
CA ARG A 57 21.34 20.07 -9.49
C ARG A 57 20.56 18.76 -9.32
N TYR A 58 19.73 18.64 -8.28
CA TYR A 58 19.04 17.39 -7.93
C TYR A 58 17.55 17.38 -8.25
N GLY A 59 16.90 18.54 -8.37
CA GLY A 59 15.47 18.68 -8.69
C GLY A 59 15.03 17.86 -9.90
N PRO A 60 15.71 17.93 -11.05
CA PRO A 60 15.36 17.13 -12.23
C PRO A 60 15.42 15.61 -11.98
N ARG A 61 16.32 15.13 -11.11
CA ARG A 61 16.40 13.71 -10.73
C ARG A 61 15.24 13.28 -9.85
N TYR A 62 14.82 14.13 -8.90
CA TYR A 62 13.63 13.87 -8.09
C TYR A 62 12.36 13.80 -8.94
N LEU A 63 12.22 14.71 -9.93
CA LEU A 63 11.11 14.66 -10.88
C LEU A 63 11.11 13.38 -11.72
N ASN A 64 12.28 12.94 -12.19
CA ASN A 64 12.40 11.65 -12.88
C ASN A 64 12.00 10.45 -11.99
N GLY A 65 12.45 10.44 -10.74
CA GLY A 65 12.07 9.41 -9.77
C GLY A 65 10.56 9.40 -9.50
N LEU A 66 9.97 10.59 -9.35
CA LEU A 66 8.53 10.75 -9.19
C LEU A 66 7.77 10.21 -10.41
N TRP A 67 8.20 10.57 -11.63
CA TRP A 67 7.60 10.09 -12.87
C TRP A 67 7.73 8.57 -13.02
N THR A 68 8.88 8.00 -12.66
CA THR A 68 9.10 6.55 -12.65
C THR A 68 8.13 5.86 -11.68
N THR A 69 7.93 6.43 -10.50
CA THR A 69 7.01 5.87 -9.49
C THR A 69 5.56 5.93 -9.99
N ILE A 70 5.13 7.08 -10.49
CA ILE A 70 3.77 7.29 -11.01
C ILE A 70 3.50 6.34 -12.19
N SER A 71 4.46 6.18 -13.11
CA SER A 71 4.29 5.30 -14.26
C SER A 71 4.18 3.83 -13.83
N ILE A 72 5.05 3.33 -12.95
CA ILE A 72 4.98 1.95 -12.45
C ILE A 72 3.65 1.71 -11.72
N VAL A 73 3.28 2.59 -10.79
CA VAL A 73 2.05 2.46 -10.00
C VAL A 73 0.82 2.52 -10.92
N GLY A 74 0.73 3.54 -11.77
CA GLY A 74 -0.40 3.72 -12.68
C GLY A 74 -0.59 2.53 -13.61
N ILE A 75 0.48 2.06 -14.25
CA ILE A 75 0.41 0.90 -15.16
C ILE A 75 0.07 -0.37 -14.39
N SER A 76 0.67 -0.62 -13.22
CA SER A 76 0.41 -1.82 -12.42
C SER A 76 -1.04 -1.90 -11.92
N ILE A 77 -1.66 -0.76 -11.58
CA ILE A 77 -3.07 -0.72 -11.19
C ILE A 77 -3.97 -1.08 -12.36
N VAL A 78 -3.72 -0.51 -13.55
CA VAL A 78 -4.52 -0.77 -14.75
C VAL A 78 -4.37 -2.22 -15.19
N LEU A 79 -3.14 -2.72 -15.33
CA LEU A 79 -2.90 -4.12 -15.70
C LEU A 79 -3.42 -5.09 -14.63
N GLY A 80 -3.26 -4.73 -13.36
CA GLY A 80 -3.78 -5.51 -12.24
C GLY A 80 -5.31 -5.61 -12.26
N ALA A 81 -5.99 -4.53 -12.63
CA ALA A 81 -7.45 -4.51 -12.81
C ALA A 81 -7.91 -5.36 -13.99
N LEU A 82 -7.20 -5.31 -15.12
CA LEU A 82 -7.50 -6.17 -16.26
C LEU A 82 -7.31 -7.65 -15.92
N LEU A 83 -6.26 -7.98 -15.16
CA LEU A 83 -5.95 -9.35 -14.77
C LEU A 83 -6.85 -9.85 -13.63
N SER A 84 -7.35 -8.98 -12.75
CA SER A 84 -8.19 -9.37 -11.63
C SER A 84 -9.57 -9.88 -12.05
N LEU A 85 -10.12 -9.37 -13.15
CA LEU A 85 -11.41 -9.79 -13.70
C LEU A 85 -11.48 -11.30 -14.01
N PRO A 86 -10.61 -11.88 -14.87
CA PRO A 86 -10.65 -13.32 -15.14
C PRO A 86 -10.35 -14.16 -13.89
N ILE A 87 -9.51 -13.67 -12.97
CA ILE A 87 -9.21 -14.36 -11.72
C ILE A 87 -10.43 -14.40 -10.79
N ALA A 88 -11.17 -13.29 -10.67
CA ALA A 88 -12.40 -13.21 -9.89
C ALA A 88 -13.48 -14.15 -10.48
N PHE A 89 -13.64 -14.17 -11.81
CA PHE A 89 -14.54 -15.12 -12.46
C PHE A 89 -14.12 -16.58 -12.24
N ALA A 90 -12.83 -16.89 -12.33
CA ALA A 90 -12.32 -18.23 -12.01
C ALA A 90 -12.59 -18.62 -10.55
N ARG A 91 -12.46 -17.67 -9.61
CA ARG A 91 -12.77 -17.85 -8.17
C ARG A 91 -14.27 -18.07 -7.88
N MET A 92 -15.16 -17.57 -8.73
CA MET A 92 -16.62 -17.78 -8.60
C MET A 92 -17.12 -18.98 -9.41
N SER A 93 -16.28 -19.57 -10.26
CA SER A 93 -16.65 -20.69 -11.09
C SER A 93 -17.00 -21.95 -10.28
N LYS A 94 -18.00 -22.70 -10.75
CA LYS A 94 -18.36 -24.03 -10.24
C LYS A 94 -17.29 -25.08 -10.58
N ASN A 95 -16.43 -24.83 -11.58
CA ASN A 95 -15.35 -25.74 -11.92
C ASN A 95 -14.28 -25.71 -10.81
N ARG A 96 -14.15 -26.84 -10.11
CA ARG A 96 -13.20 -26.99 -8.99
C ARG A 96 -11.75 -26.70 -9.38
N VAL A 97 -11.35 -27.01 -10.61
CA VAL A 97 -9.96 -26.80 -11.07
C VAL A 97 -9.66 -25.30 -11.17
N LEU A 98 -10.49 -24.54 -11.90
CA LEU A 98 -10.34 -23.09 -12.05
C LEU A 98 -10.42 -22.37 -10.70
N ASN A 99 -11.37 -22.78 -9.85
CA ASN A 99 -11.53 -22.22 -8.51
C ASN A 99 -10.28 -22.40 -7.65
N THR A 100 -9.72 -23.62 -7.66
CA THR A 100 -8.55 -23.98 -6.86
C THR A 100 -7.29 -23.28 -7.34
N ILE A 101 -7.05 -23.21 -8.65
CA ILE A 101 -5.88 -22.50 -9.21
C ILE A 101 -5.96 -21.01 -8.86
N ALA A 102 -7.11 -20.38 -9.07
CA ALA A 102 -7.28 -18.98 -8.75
C ALA A 102 -7.20 -18.73 -7.23
N TYR A 103 -7.69 -19.66 -6.40
CA TYR A 103 -7.53 -19.59 -4.95
C TYR A 103 -6.06 -19.64 -4.54
N ALA A 104 -5.29 -20.60 -5.07
CA ALA A 104 -3.88 -20.76 -4.76
C ALA A 104 -3.08 -19.51 -5.17
N TYR A 105 -3.36 -18.96 -6.35
CA TYR A 105 -2.80 -17.69 -6.80
C TYR A 105 -3.10 -16.56 -5.80
N VAL A 106 -4.38 -16.28 -5.52
CA VAL A 106 -4.78 -15.18 -4.62
C VAL A 106 -4.19 -15.36 -3.23
N TYR A 107 -4.19 -16.60 -2.71
CA TYR A 107 -3.63 -16.93 -1.40
C TYR A 107 -2.13 -16.67 -1.34
N LEU A 108 -1.36 -17.16 -2.31
CA LEU A 108 0.09 -16.95 -2.37
C LEU A 108 0.43 -15.45 -2.46
N PHE A 109 -0.12 -14.76 -3.46
CA PHE A 109 0.29 -13.38 -3.74
C PHE A 109 -0.16 -12.37 -2.68
N ARG A 110 -1.25 -12.64 -1.94
CA ARG A 110 -1.65 -11.80 -0.80
C ARG A 110 -0.93 -12.14 0.50
N SER A 111 -0.51 -13.39 0.68
CA SER A 111 0.15 -13.83 1.93
C SER A 111 1.66 -13.61 1.94
N THR A 112 2.28 -13.43 0.77
CA THR A 112 3.73 -13.17 0.67
C THR A 112 4.04 -11.66 0.66
N PRO A 113 5.11 -11.20 1.33
CA PRO A 113 5.56 -9.81 1.25
C PRO A 113 5.89 -9.39 -0.19
N LEU A 114 5.40 -8.21 -0.61
CA LEU A 114 5.68 -7.67 -1.95
C LEU A 114 7.18 -7.56 -2.23
N LEU A 115 7.98 -7.19 -1.21
CA LEU A 115 9.44 -7.12 -1.34
C LEU A 115 10.05 -8.50 -1.65
N ALA A 116 9.53 -9.56 -1.03
CA ALA A 116 9.98 -10.92 -1.31
C ALA A 116 9.60 -11.35 -2.74
N GLN A 117 8.40 -10.99 -3.21
CA GLN A 117 8.00 -11.23 -4.61
C GLN A 117 8.95 -10.55 -5.59
N LEU A 118 9.25 -9.28 -5.35
CA LEU A 118 10.17 -8.51 -6.17
C LEU A 118 11.57 -9.13 -6.20
N PHE A 119 12.09 -9.56 -5.05
CA PHE A 119 13.41 -10.20 -4.98
C PHE A 119 13.44 -11.57 -5.66
N LEU A 120 12.39 -12.37 -5.50
CA LEU A 120 12.27 -13.65 -6.21
C LEU A 120 12.20 -13.44 -7.72
N ILE A 121 11.48 -12.42 -8.18
CA ILE A 121 11.36 -12.11 -9.60
C ILE A 121 12.67 -11.54 -10.16
N TYR A 122 13.34 -10.64 -9.45
CA TYR A 122 14.55 -10.00 -9.96
C TYR A 122 15.79 -10.89 -9.81
N TYR A 123 16.07 -11.40 -8.61
CA TYR A 123 17.25 -12.22 -8.34
C TYR A 123 17.00 -13.71 -8.58
N GLY A 124 15.83 -14.21 -8.20
CA GLY A 124 15.48 -15.63 -8.37
C GLY A 124 15.41 -16.01 -9.84
N LEU A 125 14.64 -15.28 -10.67
CA LEU A 125 14.60 -15.53 -12.11
C LEU A 125 15.93 -15.19 -12.80
N GLY A 126 16.72 -14.26 -12.25
CA GLY A 126 18.08 -13.99 -12.72
C GLY A 126 19.01 -15.21 -12.65
N SER A 127 18.74 -16.17 -11.77
CA SER A 127 19.49 -17.43 -11.67
C SER A 127 19.19 -18.39 -12.83
N PHE A 128 18.02 -18.26 -13.47
CA PHE A 128 17.59 -19.03 -14.64
C PHE A 128 17.82 -18.26 -15.96
N ARG A 129 18.90 -17.47 -16.00
CA ARG A 129 19.21 -16.62 -17.15
C ARG A 129 19.31 -17.44 -18.45
N ALA A 130 20.00 -18.56 -18.43
CA ALA A 130 20.25 -19.35 -19.63
C ALA A 130 18.93 -19.86 -20.26
N GLU A 131 18.01 -20.31 -19.41
CA GLU A 131 16.68 -20.76 -19.79
C GLU A 131 15.84 -19.60 -20.32
N LEU A 132 15.82 -18.45 -19.63
CA LEU A 132 15.08 -17.27 -20.08
C LEU A 132 15.64 -16.66 -21.37
N GLU A 133 16.95 -16.75 -21.59
CA GLU A 133 17.62 -16.31 -22.80
C GLU A 133 17.26 -17.22 -23.98
N SER A 134 17.19 -18.54 -23.74
CA SER A 134 16.75 -19.51 -24.77
C SER A 134 15.30 -19.30 -25.23
N VAL A 135 14.41 -18.85 -24.34
CA VAL A 135 13.00 -18.56 -24.63
C VAL A 135 12.79 -17.12 -25.10
N GLY A 136 13.85 -16.30 -25.12
CA GLY A 136 13.79 -14.90 -25.56
C GLY A 136 13.06 -13.96 -24.59
N LEU A 137 12.94 -14.33 -23.31
CA LEU A 137 12.31 -13.52 -22.25
C LEU A 137 13.32 -12.73 -21.41
N TRP A 138 14.62 -12.95 -21.61
CA TRP A 138 15.66 -12.31 -20.82
C TRP A 138 15.63 -10.77 -20.88
N TRP A 139 15.23 -10.19 -22.01
CA TRP A 139 15.09 -8.73 -22.15
C TRP A 139 14.03 -8.12 -21.22
N PHE A 140 13.09 -8.92 -20.72
CA PHE A 140 12.07 -8.44 -19.79
C PHE A 140 12.56 -8.55 -18.34
N PHE A 141 13.16 -9.68 -17.98
CA PHE A 141 13.56 -9.97 -16.59
C PHE A 141 14.94 -9.42 -16.19
N ARG A 142 15.72 -8.91 -17.15
CA ARG A 142 17.00 -8.24 -16.88
C ARG A 142 16.81 -6.83 -16.32
N GLU A 143 15.76 -6.11 -16.73
CA GLU A 143 15.51 -4.73 -16.35
C GLU A 143 14.67 -4.62 -15.06
N ALA A 144 15.23 -3.96 -14.04
CA ALA A 144 14.56 -3.80 -12.74
C ALA A 144 13.18 -3.11 -12.83
N TRP A 145 12.99 -2.21 -13.80
CA TRP A 145 11.72 -1.53 -14.03
C TRP A 145 10.60 -2.50 -14.40
N TYR A 146 10.86 -3.45 -15.31
CA TYR A 146 9.90 -4.47 -15.72
C TYR A 146 9.62 -5.47 -14.60
N CYS A 147 10.66 -5.90 -13.87
CA CYS A 147 10.49 -6.77 -12.70
C CYS A 147 9.64 -6.11 -11.60
N GLY A 148 9.87 -4.81 -11.34
CA GLY A 148 9.06 -4.00 -10.43
C GLY A 148 7.60 -3.92 -10.87
N LEU A 149 7.38 -3.57 -12.14
CA LEU A 149 6.04 -3.48 -12.73
C LEU A 149 5.30 -4.83 -12.66
N PHE A 150 5.96 -5.92 -13.03
CA PHE A 150 5.37 -7.27 -13.03
C PHE A 150 4.98 -7.70 -11.62
N SER A 151 5.89 -7.55 -10.65
CA SER A 151 5.66 -7.88 -9.24
C SER A 151 4.47 -7.10 -8.66
N LEU A 152 4.41 -5.79 -8.92
CA LEU A 152 3.29 -4.95 -8.48
C LEU A 152 1.98 -5.34 -9.17
N THR A 153 2.02 -5.66 -10.46
CA THR A 153 0.84 -6.03 -11.24
C THR A 153 0.19 -7.31 -10.72
N ILE A 154 0.98 -8.38 -10.53
CA ILE A 154 0.45 -9.67 -10.03
C ILE A 154 0.00 -9.57 -8.57
N ASN A 155 0.71 -8.80 -7.74
CA ASN A 155 0.28 -8.55 -6.37
C ASN A 155 -1.07 -7.81 -6.35
N THR A 156 -1.15 -6.70 -7.08
CA THR A 156 -2.34 -5.86 -7.18
C THR A 156 -3.53 -6.63 -7.76
N ALA A 157 -3.32 -7.45 -8.79
CA ALA A 157 -4.35 -8.30 -9.38
C ALA A 157 -4.94 -9.27 -8.35
N ALA A 158 -4.11 -9.88 -7.50
CA ALA A 158 -4.57 -10.79 -6.45
C ALA A 158 -5.44 -10.08 -5.40
N TYR A 159 -5.06 -8.87 -4.97
CA TYR A 159 -5.87 -8.08 -4.05
C TYR A 159 -7.18 -7.63 -4.68
N GLN A 160 -7.14 -7.11 -5.90
CA GLN A 160 -8.34 -6.68 -6.60
C GLN A 160 -9.29 -7.85 -6.90
N ALA A 161 -8.76 -9.01 -7.29
CA ALA A 161 -9.58 -10.18 -7.61
C ALA A 161 -10.34 -10.70 -6.38
N GLU A 162 -9.76 -10.61 -5.19
CA GLU A 162 -10.49 -10.96 -3.97
C GLU A 162 -11.54 -9.90 -3.62
N ILE A 163 -11.27 -8.61 -3.84
CA ILE A 163 -12.28 -7.55 -3.60
C ILE A 163 -13.49 -7.73 -4.53
N LEU A 164 -13.28 -8.19 -5.77
CA LEU A 164 -14.32 -8.36 -6.79
C LEU A 164 -15.11 -9.67 -6.67
N ARG A 165 -14.61 -10.67 -5.94
CA ARG A 165 -15.21 -11.99 -5.75
C ARG A 165 -16.21 -11.98 -4.60
#